data_AF-A0A7K3ZM93-F1
#
_entry.id   AF-A0A7K3ZM93-F1
#
_cell.length_a   1.000
_cell.length_b   1.000
_cell.length_c   1.000
_cell.angle_alpha   90.00
_cell.angle_beta   90.00
_cell.angle_gamma   90.00
#
_symmetry.space_group_name_H-M   'P 1'
#
loop_
_entity.id
_entity.type
_entity.pdbx_description
1 polymer ?
#
loop_
_entity_poly.entity_id
_entity_poly.type
_entity_poly.pdbx_seq_one_letter_code
_entity_poly.pdbx_strand_id
1 'polypeptide(L)'
;MSATQFFDYFNGWLYWFNAGPITFFEVFAPVIFLVFGVYFFIWNPLVYLAFYLPFFLSSIGFYFFTIKEQSYGARGFIHHHTVQLLAFFSVNSSFVGWLMRKKRPFAVTPKGNNNKPPRGVIAAYTAIVCILSVSIGKGIVDALAMDPSVWVAYVINIFWAGYFVAFFSFGLYLITRNKPYSETLKIDIKPTYLPGRGKVEALLLLHESIELEEKIAHVYSLLAEKLGAQDAAILKQCSEDSAVHAKILRRILGWLDIKETHRRKQTINTEYLLAIEKFSGNLSDGFDSKDTLPLLHLLLDTEEYFNEEVYIRLLSSIFQETLVKASDRCKEIQSMLERIKSDEEKHTVMLRSLRDNTLKLATH
;
A
#
# COMPACT_ATOMS: atom_id res chain seq x y z
N MET A 1 7.80 -19.08 -23.25
CA MET A 1 7.29 -18.96 -21.87
C MET A 1 7.66 -20.23 -21.13
N SER A 2 8.31 -20.13 -19.96
CA SER A 2 8.63 -21.31 -19.16
C SER A 2 7.38 -21.86 -18.45
N ALA A 3 7.43 -23.11 -17.98
CA ALA A 3 6.34 -23.70 -17.19
C ALA A 3 6.05 -22.88 -15.92
N THR A 4 7.08 -22.39 -15.23
CA THR A 4 6.93 -21.51 -14.06
C THR A 4 6.18 -20.24 -14.42
N GLN A 5 6.60 -19.55 -15.48
CA GLN A 5 5.93 -18.33 -15.94
C GLN A 5 4.46 -18.61 -16.32
N PHE A 6 4.17 -19.75 -16.96
CA PHE A 6 2.79 -20.16 -17.22
C PHE A 6 1.97 -20.27 -15.94
N PHE A 7 2.48 -20.98 -14.93
CA PHE A 7 1.77 -21.17 -13.67
C PHE A 7 1.60 -19.87 -12.89
N ASP A 8 2.56 -18.94 -12.96
CA ASP A 8 2.44 -17.62 -12.35
C ASP A 8 1.28 -16.81 -12.97
N TYR A 9 1.21 -16.77 -14.31
CA TYR A 9 0.11 -16.11 -15.00
C TYR A 9 -1.24 -16.80 -14.75
N PHE A 10 -1.25 -18.14 -14.78
CA PHE A 10 -2.46 -18.91 -14.55
C PHE A 10 -2.99 -18.74 -13.12
N ASN A 11 -2.09 -18.69 -12.13
CA ASN A 11 -2.45 -18.41 -10.74
C ASN A 11 -3.06 -17.01 -10.59
N GLY A 12 -2.49 -15.99 -11.25
CA GLY A 12 -3.08 -14.65 -11.29
C GLY A 12 -4.48 -14.62 -11.90
N TRP A 13 -4.71 -15.39 -12.97
CA TRP A 13 -6.04 -15.52 -13.58
C TRP A 13 -7.03 -16.23 -12.64
N LEU A 14 -6.62 -17.36 -12.03
CA LEU A 14 -7.44 -18.10 -11.07
C LEU A 14 -7.80 -17.26 -9.84
N TYR A 15 -6.88 -16.41 -9.36
CA TYR A 15 -7.14 -15.50 -8.25
C TYR A 15 -8.32 -14.56 -8.55
N TRP A 16 -8.32 -13.90 -9.70
CA TRP A 16 -9.40 -12.99 -10.08
C TRP A 16 -10.69 -13.73 -10.44
N PHE A 17 -10.59 -14.93 -10.99
CA PHE A 17 -11.74 -15.79 -11.21
C PHE A 17 -12.40 -16.24 -9.89
N ASN A 18 -11.58 -16.54 -8.88
CA ASN A 18 -12.05 -16.85 -7.54
C ASN A 18 -12.72 -15.63 -6.88
N ALA A 19 -12.01 -14.49 -6.82
CA ALA A 19 -12.49 -13.25 -6.20
C ALA A 19 -13.74 -12.64 -6.87
N GLY A 20 -14.02 -13.02 -8.12
CA GLY A 20 -15.16 -12.54 -8.88
C GLY A 20 -16.29 -13.58 -8.97
N PRO A 21 -16.41 -14.30 -10.11
CA PRO A 21 -17.53 -15.21 -10.36
C PRO A 21 -17.74 -16.29 -9.30
N ILE A 22 -16.68 -16.90 -8.78
CA ILE A 22 -16.85 -17.98 -7.79
C ILE A 22 -17.41 -17.43 -6.48
N THR A 23 -16.84 -16.33 -5.96
CA THR A 23 -17.38 -15.62 -4.80
C THR A 23 -18.86 -15.22 -4.98
N PHE A 24 -19.32 -14.95 -6.20
CA PHE A 24 -20.74 -14.64 -6.44
C PHE A 24 -21.61 -15.83 -6.05
N PHE A 25 -21.27 -17.02 -6.53
CA PHE A 25 -21.99 -18.22 -6.18
C PHE A 25 -21.86 -18.55 -4.70
N GLU A 26 -20.68 -18.39 -4.11
CA GLU A 26 -20.45 -18.65 -2.68
C GLU A 26 -21.31 -17.76 -1.78
N VAL A 27 -21.41 -16.45 -2.08
CA VAL A 27 -22.20 -15.49 -1.30
C VAL A 27 -23.70 -15.75 -1.42
N PHE A 28 -24.19 -16.07 -2.63
CA PHE A 28 -25.62 -16.26 -2.88
C PHE A 28 -26.12 -17.69 -2.66
N ALA A 29 -25.25 -18.70 -2.63
CA ALA A 29 -25.63 -20.09 -2.34
C ALA A 29 -26.43 -20.25 -1.03
N PRO A 30 -25.96 -19.74 0.14
CA PRO A 30 -26.72 -19.87 1.38
C PRO A 30 -28.02 -19.07 1.33
N VAL A 31 -28.05 -17.91 0.65
CA VAL A 31 -29.29 -17.14 0.48
C VAL A 31 -30.32 -17.96 -0.28
N ILE A 32 -29.91 -18.61 -1.36
CA ILE A 32 -30.82 -19.37 -2.21
C ILE A 32 -31.40 -20.58 -1.46
N PHE A 33 -30.57 -21.27 -0.68
CA PHE A 33 -31.04 -22.34 0.20
C PHE A 33 -31.99 -21.82 1.29
N LEU A 34 -31.56 -20.83 2.09
CA LEU A 34 -32.32 -20.35 3.25
C LEU A 34 -33.62 -19.64 2.86
N VAL A 35 -33.67 -19.00 1.68
CA VAL A 35 -34.84 -18.24 1.22
C VAL A 35 -35.77 -19.06 0.33
N PHE A 36 -35.23 -19.89 -0.57
CA PHE A 36 -36.06 -20.59 -1.55
C PHE A 36 -36.12 -22.09 -1.30
N GLY A 37 -35.37 -22.63 -0.34
CA GLY A 37 -35.29 -24.07 -0.09
C GLY A 37 -34.63 -24.84 -1.25
N VAL A 38 -33.87 -24.16 -2.11
CA VAL A 38 -33.25 -24.78 -3.29
C VAL A 38 -31.90 -25.38 -2.89
N TYR A 39 -31.78 -26.69 -3.11
CA TYR A 39 -30.58 -27.47 -2.80
C TYR A 39 -29.62 -27.46 -3.99
N PHE A 40 -28.40 -26.92 -3.81
CA PHE A 40 -27.33 -27.05 -4.81
C PHE A 40 -26.56 -28.37 -4.69
N PHE A 41 -26.59 -28.98 -3.49
CA PHE A 41 -25.79 -30.15 -3.18
C PHE A 41 -26.58 -31.08 -2.26
N ILE A 42 -26.84 -32.30 -2.73
CA ILE A 42 -27.64 -33.31 -2.02
C ILE A 42 -26.68 -34.32 -1.41
N TRP A 43 -26.07 -33.96 -0.28
CA TRP A 43 -25.17 -34.84 0.48
C TRP A 43 -25.64 -34.98 1.92
N ASN A 44 -25.23 -36.06 2.57
CA ASN A 44 -25.40 -36.19 4.01
C ASN A 44 -24.64 -35.04 4.71
N PRO A 45 -25.31 -34.18 5.50
CA PRO A 45 -24.68 -33.02 6.12
C PRO A 45 -23.52 -33.37 7.06
N LEU A 46 -23.58 -34.54 7.71
CA LEU A 46 -22.50 -35.01 8.60
C LEU A 46 -21.28 -35.42 7.78
N VAL A 47 -21.48 -36.05 6.62
CA VAL A 47 -20.40 -36.37 5.68
C VAL A 47 -19.77 -35.08 5.14
N TYR A 48 -20.58 -34.08 4.79
CA TYR A 48 -20.06 -32.77 4.40
C TYR A 48 -19.16 -32.17 5.50
N LEU A 49 -19.62 -32.16 6.75
CA LEU A 49 -18.82 -31.64 7.87
C LEU A 49 -17.52 -32.44 8.07
N ALA A 50 -17.59 -33.77 7.99
CA ALA A 50 -16.45 -34.65 8.18
C ALA A 50 -15.32 -34.42 7.17
N PHE A 51 -15.64 -34.05 5.93
CA PHE A 51 -14.63 -33.77 4.90
C PHE A 51 -14.28 -32.29 4.78
N TYR A 52 -15.29 -31.43 4.78
CA TYR A 52 -15.10 -30.01 4.51
C TYR A 52 -14.44 -29.29 5.69
N LEU A 53 -14.83 -29.59 6.93
CA LEU A 53 -14.28 -28.87 8.08
C LEU A 53 -12.77 -29.11 8.25
N PRO A 54 -12.23 -30.35 8.17
CA PRO A 54 -10.79 -30.55 8.20
C PRO A 54 -10.07 -29.86 7.04
N PHE A 55 -10.63 -29.88 5.84
CA PHE A 55 -10.05 -29.21 4.66
C PHE A 55 -10.00 -27.69 4.86
N PHE A 56 -11.09 -27.09 5.33
CA PHE A 56 -11.20 -25.66 5.60
C PHE A 56 -10.20 -25.21 6.68
N LEU A 57 -10.14 -25.93 7.81
CA LEU A 57 -9.20 -25.65 8.89
C LEU A 57 -7.75 -25.83 8.44
N SER A 58 -7.46 -26.86 7.65
CA SER A 58 -6.12 -27.08 7.09
C SER A 58 -5.72 -25.97 6.12
N SER A 59 -6.65 -25.48 5.31
CA SER A 59 -6.41 -24.36 4.39
C SER A 59 -6.09 -23.06 5.13
N ILE A 60 -6.83 -22.76 6.19
CA ILE A 60 -6.55 -21.62 7.08
C ILE A 60 -5.20 -21.80 7.79
N GLY A 61 -4.92 -23.01 8.29
CA GLY A 61 -3.65 -23.34 8.93
C GLY A 61 -2.46 -23.18 7.99
N PHE A 62 -2.59 -23.66 6.76
CA PHE A 62 -1.57 -23.52 5.72
C PHE A 62 -1.35 -22.06 5.32
N TYR A 63 -2.42 -21.28 5.21
CA TYR A 63 -2.33 -19.84 4.99
C TYR A 63 -1.50 -19.17 6.10
N PHE A 64 -1.84 -19.41 7.37
CA PHE A 64 -1.09 -18.84 8.50
C PHE A 64 0.35 -19.34 8.58
N PHE A 65 0.60 -20.59 8.22
CA PHE A 65 1.95 -21.14 8.15
C PHE A 65 2.80 -20.44 7.09
N THR A 66 2.26 -20.24 5.89
CA THR A 66 2.97 -19.67 4.74
C THR A 66 3.26 -18.18 4.93
N ILE A 67 2.34 -17.43 5.54
CA ILE A 67 2.51 -15.98 5.76
C ILE A 67 3.17 -15.64 7.09
N LYS A 68 3.50 -16.64 7.92
CA LYS A 68 4.07 -16.44 9.27
C LYS A 68 5.30 -15.52 9.26
N GLU A 69 6.10 -15.61 8.19
CA GLU A 69 7.30 -14.80 7.98
C GLU A 69 7.02 -13.39 7.45
N GLN A 70 5.81 -13.13 6.92
CA GLN A 70 5.42 -11.86 6.29
C GLN A 70 4.68 -10.90 7.26
N SER A 71 4.74 -11.15 8.57
CA SER A 71 4.10 -10.36 9.65
C SER A 71 2.58 -10.13 9.49
N TYR A 72 1.94 -10.87 8.58
CA TYR A 72 0.51 -10.86 8.32
C TYR A 72 -0.19 -11.82 9.29
N GLY A 73 -0.47 -11.35 10.52
CA GLY A 73 -1.23 -12.14 11.51
C GLY A 73 -2.71 -12.32 11.15
N ALA A 74 -3.52 -12.80 12.10
CA ALA A 74 -4.98 -12.94 11.94
C ALA A 74 -5.69 -11.65 11.50
N ARG A 75 -5.19 -10.49 11.94
CA ARG A 75 -5.66 -9.18 11.48
C ARG A 75 -5.41 -8.98 9.99
N GLY A 76 -4.25 -9.37 9.49
CA GLY A 76 -3.90 -9.31 8.07
C GLY A 76 -4.78 -10.22 7.23
N PHE A 77 -5.07 -11.44 7.70
CA PHE A 77 -6.04 -12.34 7.08
C PHE A 77 -7.42 -11.67 6.92
N ILE A 78 -7.95 -11.14 8.03
CA ILE A 78 -9.28 -10.50 8.04
C ILE A 78 -9.30 -9.34 7.05
N HIS A 79 -8.29 -8.47 7.06
CA HIS A 79 -8.19 -7.36 6.12
C HIS A 79 -8.09 -7.84 4.67
N HIS A 80 -7.21 -8.80 4.36
CA HIS A 80 -7.03 -9.32 3.01
C HIS A 80 -8.32 -9.93 2.47
N HIS A 81 -8.96 -10.81 3.24
CA HIS A 81 -10.20 -11.46 2.85
C HIS A 81 -11.34 -10.43 2.66
N THR A 82 -11.42 -9.43 3.55
CA THR A 82 -12.37 -8.32 3.40
C THR A 82 -12.14 -7.54 2.12
N VAL A 83 -10.89 -7.18 1.82
CA VAL A 83 -10.54 -6.42 0.60
C VAL A 83 -10.88 -7.22 -0.66
N GLN A 84 -10.64 -8.53 -0.65
CA GLN A 84 -11.03 -9.42 -1.75
C GLN A 84 -12.56 -9.41 -1.95
N LEU A 85 -13.34 -9.52 -0.87
CA LEU A 85 -14.81 -9.41 -0.91
C LEU A 85 -15.30 -8.01 -1.30
N LEU A 86 -14.53 -6.95 -1.03
CA LEU A 86 -14.83 -5.60 -1.51
C LEU A 86 -14.42 -5.37 -2.97
N ALA A 87 -13.56 -6.21 -3.55
CA ALA A 87 -13.24 -6.17 -4.97
C ALA A 87 -14.32 -6.88 -5.80
N PHE A 88 -15.07 -7.79 -5.17
CA PHE A 88 -16.14 -8.62 -5.74
C PHE A 88 -16.99 -7.95 -6.83
N PHE A 89 -17.62 -6.79 -6.55
CA PHE A 89 -18.49 -6.13 -7.53
C PHE A 89 -17.73 -5.60 -8.74
N SER A 90 -16.56 -5.02 -8.51
CA SER A 90 -15.71 -4.49 -9.58
C SER A 90 -15.19 -5.61 -10.48
N VAL A 91 -14.77 -6.73 -9.89
CA VAL A 91 -14.29 -7.90 -10.63
C VAL A 91 -15.44 -8.56 -11.41
N ASN A 92 -16.60 -8.79 -10.78
CA ASN A 92 -17.76 -9.38 -11.46
C ASN A 92 -18.31 -8.49 -12.58
N SER A 93 -18.41 -7.18 -12.35
CA SER A 93 -18.87 -6.27 -13.41
C SER A 93 -17.90 -6.22 -14.59
N SER A 94 -16.59 -6.37 -14.33
CA SER A 94 -15.57 -6.50 -15.36
C SER A 94 -15.67 -7.84 -16.10
N PHE A 95 -15.88 -8.94 -15.37
CA PHE A 95 -16.09 -10.27 -15.94
C PHE A 95 -17.33 -10.34 -16.84
N VAL A 96 -18.46 -9.79 -16.39
CA VAL A 96 -19.69 -9.68 -17.19
C VAL A 96 -19.47 -8.77 -18.39
N GLY A 97 -18.76 -7.66 -18.22
CA GLY A 97 -18.39 -6.76 -19.32
C GLY A 97 -17.56 -7.49 -20.38
N TRP A 98 -16.57 -8.28 -19.96
CA TRP A 98 -15.75 -9.12 -20.83
C TRP A 98 -16.59 -10.17 -21.56
N LEU A 99 -17.50 -10.88 -20.87
CA LEU A 99 -18.38 -11.88 -21.47
C LEU A 99 -19.31 -11.26 -22.52
N MET A 100 -19.81 -10.06 -22.25
CA MET A 100 -20.63 -9.26 -23.19
C MET A 100 -19.81 -8.58 -24.29
N ARG A 101 -18.49 -8.80 -24.36
CA ARG A 101 -17.56 -8.15 -25.30
C ARG A 101 -17.61 -6.62 -25.24
N LYS A 102 -17.98 -6.05 -24.09
CA LYS A 102 -17.98 -4.61 -23.86
C LYS A 102 -16.53 -4.15 -23.69
N LYS A 103 -16.05 -3.36 -24.64
CA LYS A 103 -14.75 -2.68 -24.54
C LYS A 103 -14.88 -1.53 -23.55
N ARG A 104 -14.69 -1.80 -22.26
CA ARG A 104 -14.56 -0.75 -21.24
C ARG A 104 -13.10 -0.34 -21.14
N PRO A 105 -12.74 0.94 -21.38
CA PRO A 105 -11.40 1.41 -21.08
C PRO A 105 -11.14 1.26 -19.58
N PHE A 106 -9.89 0.98 -19.21
CA PHE A 106 -9.47 0.97 -17.82
C PHE A 106 -9.60 2.41 -17.30
N ALA A 107 -10.71 2.70 -16.60
CA ALA A 107 -10.95 4.03 -16.07
C ALA A 107 -9.95 4.25 -14.93
N VAL A 108 -8.97 5.12 -15.18
CA VAL A 108 -8.00 5.53 -14.16
C VAL A 108 -8.79 6.18 -13.02
N THR A 109 -8.59 5.70 -11.80
CA THR A 109 -9.23 6.23 -10.60
C THR A 109 -9.00 7.75 -10.57
N PRO A 110 -10.05 8.58 -10.47
CA PRO A 110 -9.89 10.02 -10.53
C PRO A 110 -8.98 10.48 -9.38
N LYS A 111 -7.80 11.00 -9.73
CA LYS A 111 -6.90 11.68 -8.80
C LYS A 111 -7.49 13.07 -8.50
N GLY A 112 -8.47 13.17 -7.60
CA GLY A 112 -9.05 14.46 -7.25
C GLY A 112 -10.11 14.45 -6.14
N ASN A 113 -9.86 15.29 -5.12
CA ASN A 113 -10.67 15.94 -4.06
C ASN A 113 -12.01 15.41 -3.53
N ASN A 114 -12.57 14.30 -4.04
CA ASN A 114 -13.76 13.66 -3.50
C ASN A 114 -13.42 12.23 -3.08
N ASN A 115 -12.65 12.10 -1.99
CA ASN A 115 -12.30 10.83 -1.34
C ASN A 115 -13.50 10.12 -0.68
N LYS A 116 -14.74 10.46 -1.04
CA LYS A 116 -15.92 9.77 -0.53
C LYS A 116 -16.22 8.58 -1.44
N PRO A 117 -16.50 7.39 -0.86
CA PRO A 117 -16.87 6.25 -1.68
C PRO A 117 -18.15 6.58 -2.45
N PRO A 118 -18.30 6.12 -3.70
CA PRO A 118 -19.54 6.33 -4.44
C PRO A 118 -20.72 5.77 -3.65
N ARG A 119 -21.78 6.57 -3.43
CA ARG A 119 -22.95 6.15 -2.64
C ARG A 119 -23.57 4.85 -3.14
N GLY A 120 -23.53 4.61 -4.45
CA GLY A 120 -24.01 3.37 -5.07
C GLY A 120 -23.24 2.12 -4.60
N VAL A 121 -21.93 2.24 -4.37
CA VAL A 121 -21.10 1.13 -3.87
C VAL A 121 -21.47 0.78 -2.43
N ILE A 122 -21.62 1.81 -1.57
CA ILE A 122 -22.07 1.63 -0.19
C ILE A 122 -23.46 0.99 -0.17
N ALA A 123 -24.40 1.50 -0.96
CA ALA A 123 -25.76 0.97 -1.06
C ALA A 123 -25.78 -0.50 -1.51
N ALA A 124 -24.94 -0.88 -2.48
CA ALA A 124 -24.85 -2.26 -2.96
C ALA A 124 -24.35 -3.23 -1.87
N TYR A 125 -23.30 -2.85 -1.12
CA TYR A 125 -22.82 -3.67 0.00
C TYR A 125 -23.82 -3.74 1.15
N THR A 126 -24.49 -2.62 1.48
CA THR A 126 -25.56 -2.61 2.48
C THR A 126 -26.70 -3.53 2.07
N ALA A 127 -27.10 -3.52 0.80
CA ALA A 127 -28.12 -4.43 0.29
C ALA A 127 -27.72 -5.90 0.43
N ILE A 128 -26.46 -6.27 0.14
CA ILE A 128 -25.96 -7.63 0.37
C ILE A 128 -26.07 -8.02 1.85
N VAL A 129 -25.60 -7.17 2.75
CA VAL A 129 -25.68 -7.43 4.20
C VAL A 129 -27.13 -7.61 4.64
N CYS A 130 -28.05 -6.77 4.16
CA CYS A 130 -29.47 -6.89 4.46
C CYS A 130 -30.05 -8.21 3.93
N ILE A 131 -29.76 -8.58 2.67
CA ILE A 131 -30.24 -9.82 2.05
C ILE A 131 -29.76 -11.03 2.86
N LEU A 132 -28.46 -11.08 3.18
CA LEU A 132 -27.89 -12.16 3.98
C LEU A 132 -28.51 -12.20 5.39
N SER A 133 -28.66 -11.06 6.06
CA SER A 133 -29.25 -10.99 7.41
C SER A 133 -30.71 -11.44 7.43
N VAL A 134 -31.51 -11.03 6.45
CA VAL A 134 -32.89 -11.49 6.29
C VAL A 134 -32.93 -12.99 5.98
N SER A 135 -32.01 -13.49 5.14
CA SER A 135 -31.92 -14.92 4.85
C SER A 135 -31.60 -15.77 6.09
N ILE A 136 -30.72 -15.28 6.98
CA ILE A 136 -30.43 -15.92 8.26
C ILE A 136 -31.68 -15.94 9.13
N GLY A 137 -32.38 -14.81 9.28
CA GLY A 137 -33.60 -14.71 10.09
C GLY A 137 -34.68 -15.69 9.62
N LYS A 138 -34.95 -15.73 8.31
CA LYS A 138 -35.87 -16.69 7.73
C LYS A 138 -35.38 -18.14 7.95
N GLY A 139 -34.12 -18.40 7.67
CA GLY A 139 -33.51 -19.72 7.85
C GLY A 139 -33.64 -20.26 9.28
N ILE A 140 -33.52 -19.40 10.29
CA ILE A 140 -33.74 -19.75 11.70
C ILE A 140 -35.21 -20.13 11.93
N VAL A 141 -36.16 -19.33 11.43
CA VAL A 141 -37.60 -19.62 11.57
C VAL A 141 -37.96 -20.96 10.92
N ASP A 142 -37.47 -21.19 9.70
CA ASP A 142 -37.71 -22.43 8.97
C ASP A 142 -37.05 -23.62 9.68
N ALA A 143 -35.82 -23.48 10.18
CA ALA A 143 -35.14 -24.53 10.92
C ALA A 143 -35.90 -24.95 12.19
N LEU A 144 -36.52 -24.01 12.90
CA LEU A 144 -37.31 -24.29 14.09
C LEU A 144 -38.65 -24.99 13.78
N ALA A 145 -39.17 -24.81 12.57
CA ALA A 145 -40.44 -25.41 12.14
C ALA A 145 -40.28 -26.77 11.42
N MET A 146 -39.08 -27.09 10.96
CA MET A 146 -38.78 -28.27 10.14
C MET A 146 -38.32 -29.49 10.96
N ASP A 147 -38.35 -30.65 10.31
CA ASP A 147 -37.87 -31.92 10.87
C ASP A 147 -36.38 -31.84 11.30
N PRO A 148 -36.01 -32.40 12.46
CA PRO A 148 -34.63 -32.44 12.95
C PRO A 148 -33.58 -32.97 11.96
N SER A 149 -33.99 -33.85 11.03
CA SER A 149 -33.12 -34.43 10.02
C SER A 149 -32.49 -33.41 9.07
N VAL A 150 -33.13 -32.26 8.83
CA VAL A 150 -32.60 -31.21 7.96
C VAL A 150 -31.91 -30.07 8.72
N TRP A 151 -31.95 -30.06 10.05
CA TRP A 151 -31.41 -28.98 10.87
C TRP A 151 -29.95 -28.69 10.60
N VAL A 152 -29.14 -29.74 10.40
CA VAL A 152 -27.70 -29.59 10.14
C VAL A 152 -27.45 -28.79 8.85
N ALA A 153 -28.27 -28.98 7.82
CA ALA A 153 -28.16 -28.21 6.57
C ALA A 153 -28.47 -26.72 6.79
N TYR A 154 -29.48 -26.40 7.60
CA TYR A 154 -29.79 -25.02 7.99
C TYR A 154 -28.64 -24.40 8.79
N VAL A 155 -28.08 -25.12 9.77
CA VAL A 155 -26.96 -24.63 10.58
C VAL A 155 -25.75 -24.30 9.70
N ILE A 156 -25.39 -25.17 8.75
CA ILE A 156 -24.28 -24.94 7.82
C ILE A 156 -24.51 -23.68 6.98
N ASN A 157 -25.70 -23.52 6.39
CA ASN A 157 -25.98 -22.37 5.54
C ASN A 157 -26.10 -21.06 6.33
N ILE A 158 -26.66 -21.12 7.55
CA ILE A 158 -26.67 -19.98 8.49
C ILE A 158 -25.25 -19.58 8.86
N PHE A 159 -24.37 -20.55 9.14
CA PHE A 159 -22.95 -20.28 9.41
C PHE A 159 -22.29 -19.53 8.25
N TRP A 160 -22.46 -19.99 7.00
CA TRP A 160 -21.87 -19.33 5.83
C TRP A 160 -22.46 -17.95 5.56
N ALA A 161 -23.78 -17.79 5.67
CA ALA A 161 -24.40 -16.47 5.56
C ALA A 161 -23.85 -15.53 6.64
N GLY A 162 -23.71 -16.01 7.88
CA GLY A 162 -23.12 -15.25 8.99
C GLY A 162 -21.66 -14.87 8.75
N TYR A 163 -20.86 -15.78 8.19
CA TYR A 163 -19.49 -15.53 7.75
C TYR A 163 -19.44 -14.33 6.78
N PHE A 164 -20.26 -14.35 5.72
CA PHE A 164 -20.29 -13.24 4.77
C PHE A 164 -20.83 -11.94 5.37
N VAL A 165 -21.85 -12.00 6.23
CA VAL A 165 -22.34 -10.81 6.95
C VAL A 165 -21.22 -10.15 7.75
N ALA A 166 -20.41 -10.93 8.48
CA ALA A 166 -19.31 -10.40 9.26
C ALA A 166 -18.29 -9.65 8.39
N PHE A 167 -17.86 -10.26 7.28
CA PHE A 167 -16.86 -9.66 6.39
C PHE A 167 -17.39 -8.46 5.59
N PHE A 168 -18.60 -8.53 5.04
CA PHE A 168 -19.19 -7.38 4.33
C PHE A 168 -19.49 -6.22 5.27
N SER A 169 -19.91 -6.49 6.52
CA SER A 169 -20.10 -5.45 7.53
C SER A 169 -18.79 -4.79 7.92
N PHE A 170 -17.71 -5.58 8.09
CA PHE A 170 -16.39 -5.02 8.33
C PHE A 170 -15.86 -4.24 7.12
N GLY A 171 -16.12 -4.70 5.89
CA GLY A 171 -15.79 -3.96 4.68
C GLY A 171 -16.54 -2.63 4.55
N LEU A 172 -17.84 -2.62 4.86
CA LEU A 172 -18.63 -1.39 4.96
C LEU A 172 -18.06 -0.44 6.01
N TYR A 173 -17.69 -0.97 7.18
CA TYR A 173 -17.00 -0.20 8.21
C TYR A 173 -15.70 0.42 7.68
N LEU A 174 -14.86 -0.33 6.96
CA LEU A 174 -13.63 0.22 6.36
C LEU A 174 -13.91 1.34 5.35
N ILE A 175 -14.88 1.15 4.46
CA ILE A 175 -15.25 2.10 3.41
C ILE A 175 -15.86 3.38 4.00
N THR A 176 -16.68 3.24 5.04
CA THR A 176 -17.40 4.37 5.68
C THR A 176 -16.54 5.12 6.69
N ARG A 177 -15.60 4.43 7.34
CA ARG A 177 -14.61 5.02 8.25
C ARG A 177 -13.51 5.76 7.50
N ASN A 178 -13.78 6.30 6.30
CA ASN A 178 -12.88 7.20 5.59
C ASN A 178 -12.55 8.40 6.51
N LYS A 179 -11.51 8.25 7.33
CA LYS A 179 -10.59 9.34 7.54
C LYS A 179 -10.14 9.69 6.13
N PRO A 180 -10.20 10.97 5.69
CA PRO A 180 -9.44 11.35 4.51
C PRO A 180 -8.04 10.75 4.70
N TYR A 181 -7.45 10.26 3.63
CA TYR A 181 -6.02 10.02 3.58
C TYR A 181 -5.38 11.36 3.96
N SER A 182 -5.23 11.61 5.26
CA SER A 182 -4.65 12.82 5.74
C SER A 182 -3.18 12.56 5.56
N GLU A 183 -2.50 13.46 4.86
CA GLU A 183 -1.05 13.44 4.78
C GLU A 183 -0.42 13.32 6.18
N THR A 184 -1.16 13.74 7.22
CA THR A 184 -0.86 13.58 8.66
C THR A 184 -1.04 12.17 9.26
N LEU A 185 -1.62 11.19 8.56
CA LEU A 185 -1.74 9.78 9.01
C LEU A 185 -0.73 8.85 8.32
N LYS A 186 0.30 9.40 7.68
CA LYS A 186 1.60 8.73 7.67
C LYS A 186 2.09 8.72 9.12
N ILE A 187 2.48 7.55 9.61
CA ILE A 187 3.03 7.27 10.95
C ILE A 187 1.98 6.90 12.01
N ASP A 188 1.32 5.76 11.79
CA ASP A 188 1.29 4.72 12.83
C ASP A 188 1.60 3.38 12.15
N ILE A 189 2.77 3.35 11.50
CA ILE A 189 3.34 2.11 10.96
C ILE A 189 3.86 1.35 12.17
N LYS A 190 3.08 0.40 12.67
CA LYS A 190 3.65 -0.64 13.53
C LYS A 190 4.76 -1.33 12.73
N PRO A 191 6.01 -1.35 13.21
CA PRO A 191 7.13 -1.91 12.47
C PRO A 191 6.84 -3.38 12.12
N THR A 192 6.70 -3.63 10.83
CA THR A 192 6.51 -4.95 10.24
C THR A 192 7.84 -5.71 10.36
N TYR A 193 7.92 -6.63 11.32
CA TYR A 193 9.09 -7.46 11.60
C TYR A 193 9.65 -8.12 10.33
N LEU A 194 10.84 -7.71 9.88
CA LEU A 194 11.64 -8.44 8.90
C LEU A 194 12.80 -9.12 9.65
N PRO A 195 12.70 -10.41 10.02
CA PRO A 195 13.81 -11.09 10.68
C PRO A 195 14.99 -11.21 9.70
N GLY A 196 16.16 -10.69 10.11
CA GLY A 196 17.46 -10.95 9.49
C GLY A 196 17.88 -10.05 8.31
N ARG A 197 16.96 -9.42 7.56
CA ARG A 197 17.30 -8.50 6.44
C ARG A 197 17.29 -7.01 6.80
N GLY A 198 16.57 -6.60 7.84
CA GLY A 198 16.34 -5.18 8.14
C GLY A 198 17.61 -4.37 8.43
N LYS A 199 18.66 -4.97 9.01
CA LYS A 199 19.92 -4.27 9.29
C LYS A 199 20.69 -3.89 8.02
N VAL A 200 20.81 -4.81 7.07
CA VAL A 200 21.51 -4.56 5.80
C VAL A 200 20.72 -3.55 4.96
N GLU A 201 19.39 -3.71 4.92
CA GLU A 201 18.49 -2.81 4.21
C GLU A 201 18.52 -1.39 4.78
N ALA A 202 18.46 -1.22 6.11
CA ALA A 202 18.57 0.08 6.76
C ALA A 202 19.88 0.80 6.44
N LEU A 203 20.99 0.05 6.31
CA LEU A 203 22.30 0.62 5.99
C LEU A 203 22.42 1.01 4.52
N LEU A 204 21.91 0.17 3.62
CA LEU A 204 21.84 0.49 2.20
C LEU A 204 21.02 1.76 1.98
N LEU A 205 19.84 1.82 2.61
CA LEU A 205 19.00 3.01 2.60
C LEU A 205 19.74 4.23 3.17
N LEU A 206 20.46 4.09 4.29
CA LEU A 206 21.19 5.22 4.88
C LEU A 206 22.34 5.72 4.00
N HIS A 207 23.07 4.81 3.36
CA HIS A 207 24.11 5.18 2.39
C HIS A 207 23.54 5.89 1.16
N GLU A 208 22.46 5.36 0.60
CA GLU A 208 21.76 5.96 -0.54
C GLU A 208 21.18 7.33 -0.17
N SER A 209 20.64 7.46 1.05
CA SER A 209 20.16 8.75 1.54
C SER A 209 21.26 9.78 1.63
N ILE A 210 22.43 9.41 2.18
CA ILE A 210 23.60 10.30 2.24
C ILE A 210 24.02 10.76 0.85
N GLU A 211 24.15 9.83 -0.09
CA GLU A 211 24.60 10.14 -1.45
C GLU A 211 23.62 11.03 -2.20
N LEU A 212 22.31 10.79 -2.04
CA LEU A 212 21.31 11.62 -2.69
C LEU A 212 21.31 13.04 -2.11
N GLU A 213 21.32 13.20 -0.78
CA GLU A 213 21.38 14.51 -0.12
C GLU A 213 22.57 15.35 -0.62
N GLU A 214 23.74 14.72 -0.80
CA GLU A 214 24.93 15.38 -1.32
C GLU A 214 24.76 15.84 -2.78
N LYS A 215 24.13 15.02 -3.61
CA LYS A 215 23.89 15.35 -5.02
C LYS A 215 22.80 16.42 -5.16
N ILE A 216 21.71 16.33 -4.40
CA ILE A 216 20.65 17.34 -4.35
C ILE A 216 21.23 18.67 -3.89
N ALA A 217 22.02 18.68 -2.80
CA ALA A 217 22.69 19.88 -2.32
C ALA A 217 23.55 20.53 -3.42
N HIS A 218 24.29 19.72 -4.17
CA HIS A 218 25.10 20.20 -5.28
C HIS A 218 24.25 20.80 -6.41
N VAL A 219 23.17 20.11 -6.82
CA VAL A 219 22.27 20.60 -7.88
C VAL A 219 21.57 21.88 -7.48
N TYR A 220 21.12 22.01 -6.23
CA TYR A 220 20.55 23.26 -5.71
C TYR A 220 21.56 24.41 -5.78
N SER A 221 22.82 24.17 -5.41
CA SER A 221 23.88 25.17 -5.51
C SER A 221 24.10 25.61 -6.96
N LEU A 222 24.20 24.67 -7.90
CA LEU A 222 24.39 24.97 -9.32
C LEU A 222 23.21 25.77 -9.88
N LEU A 223 21.98 25.39 -9.53
CA LEU A 223 20.79 26.08 -10.00
C LEU A 223 20.67 27.48 -9.40
N ALA A 224 21.04 27.65 -8.13
CA ALA A 224 21.06 28.96 -7.47
C ALA A 224 21.98 29.97 -8.19
N GLU A 225 23.10 29.52 -8.75
CA GLU A 225 24.01 30.36 -9.53
C GLU A 225 23.42 30.82 -10.88
N LYS A 226 22.42 30.11 -11.39
CA LYS A 226 21.81 30.36 -12.71
C LYS A 226 20.51 31.17 -12.64
N LEU A 227 19.86 31.25 -11.48
CA LEU A 227 18.58 31.94 -11.30
C LEU A 227 18.72 33.36 -10.73
N GLY A 228 17.63 34.12 -10.80
CA GLY A 228 17.57 35.49 -10.25
C GLY A 228 17.74 35.52 -8.72
N ALA A 229 18.12 36.67 -8.17
CA ALA A 229 18.55 36.81 -6.78
C ALA A 229 17.57 36.26 -5.72
N GLN A 230 16.25 36.38 -5.96
CA GLN A 230 15.23 35.87 -5.03
C GLN A 230 15.15 34.34 -5.05
N ASP A 231 15.13 33.75 -6.24
CA ASP A 231 15.05 32.30 -6.43
C ASP A 231 16.34 31.60 -6.01
N ALA A 232 17.48 32.27 -6.27
CA ALA A 232 18.80 31.83 -5.84
C ALA A 232 18.91 31.72 -4.31
N ALA A 233 18.28 32.61 -3.55
CA ALA A 233 18.30 32.57 -2.10
C ALA A 233 17.57 31.32 -1.55
N ILE A 234 16.42 30.97 -2.14
CA ILE A 234 15.64 29.78 -1.76
C ILE A 234 16.46 28.52 -2.03
N LEU A 235 17.02 28.40 -3.23
CA LEU A 235 17.80 27.23 -3.61
C LEU A 235 19.10 27.11 -2.82
N LYS A 236 19.76 28.23 -2.51
CA LYS A 236 20.93 28.23 -1.63
C LYS A 236 20.58 27.72 -0.22
N GLN A 237 19.44 28.13 0.31
CA GLN A 237 18.96 27.60 1.60
C GLN A 237 18.73 26.08 1.52
N CYS A 238 18.01 25.60 0.49
CA CYS A 238 17.77 24.16 0.32
C CYS A 238 19.10 23.40 0.18
N SER A 239 20.07 23.93 -0.58
CA SER A 239 21.42 23.37 -0.72
C SER A 239 22.15 23.23 0.62
N GLU A 240 22.14 24.27 1.44
CA GLU A 240 22.80 24.28 2.75
C GLU A 240 22.15 23.28 3.71
N ASP A 241 20.82 23.23 3.73
CA ASP A 241 20.06 22.30 4.57
C ASP A 241 20.30 20.83 4.15
N SER A 242 20.20 20.48 2.85
CA SER A 242 20.50 19.11 2.37
C SER A 242 21.95 18.69 2.69
N ALA A 243 22.91 19.62 2.58
CA ALA A 243 24.30 19.34 2.98
C ALA A 243 24.43 19.08 4.50
N VAL A 244 23.59 19.72 5.33
CA VAL A 244 23.48 19.43 6.77
C VAL A 244 22.81 18.07 7.00
N HIS A 245 21.77 17.72 6.23
CA HIS A 245 21.09 16.42 6.32
C HIS A 245 22.07 15.27 6.05
N ALA A 246 22.86 15.35 4.97
CA ALA A 246 23.91 14.37 4.68
C ALA A 246 24.89 14.18 5.84
N LYS A 247 25.32 15.28 6.49
CA LYS A 247 26.22 15.21 7.66
C LYS A 247 25.56 14.53 8.86
N ILE A 248 24.28 14.81 9.11
CA ILE A 248 23.50 14.15 10.16
C ILE A 248 23.39 12.65 9.89
N LEU A 249 23.04 12.26 8.66
CA LEU A 249 22.91 10.85 8.27
C LEU A 249 24.26 10.11 8.36
N ARG A 250 25.37 10.73 7.95
CA ARG A 250 26.73 10.19 8.15
C ARG A 250 27.06 9.98 9.63
N ARG A 251 26.64 10.90 10.50
CA ARG A 251 26.81 10.76 11.96
C ARG A 251 26.00 9.58 12.51
N ILE A 252 24.75 9.41 12.06
CA ILE A 252 23.92 8.25 12.40
C ILE A 252 24.59 6.96 11.92
N LEU A 253 25.07 6.93 10.68
CA LEU A 253 25.80 5.78 10.11
C LEU A 253 27.02 5.41 10.98
N GLY A 254 27.78 6.40 11.43
CA GLY A 254 28.91 6.20 12.33
C GLY A 254 28.52 5.59 13.69
N TRP A 255 27.35 5.93 14.22
CA TRP A 255 26.85 5.33 15.47
C TRP A 255 26.42 3.87 15.32
N LEU A 256 26.08 3.43 14.11
CA LEU A 256 25.69 2.05 13.87
C LEU A 256 26.89 1.08 13.81
N ASP A 257 28.14 1.59 13.95
CA ASP A 257 29.42 0.88 14.11
C ASP A 257 29.62 -0.31 13.15
N ILE A 258 29.46 -0.08 11.84
CA ILE A 258 29.63 -1.11 10.82
C ILE A 258 30.73 -0.70 9.85
N LYS A 259 31.79 -1.51 9.82
CA LYS A 259 32.91 -1.34 8.89
C LYS A 259 32.38 -1.30 7.46
N GLU A 260 32.71 -0.23 6.74
CA GLU A 260 32.45 0.08 5.31
C GLU A 260 32.76 -1.06 4.31
N THR A 261 33.28 -2.19 4.75
CA THR A 261 33.66 -3.37 3.96
C THR A 261 32.55 -4.00 3.09
N HIS A 262 31.27 -3.70 3.32
CA HIS A 262 30.16 -4.24 2.50
C HIS A 262 29.75 -3.35 1.30
N ARG A 263 30.43 -2.21 1.10
CA ARG A 263 30.08 -1.11 0.18
C ARG A 263 30.04 -1.43 -1.33
N ARG A 264 30.33 -2.64 -1.79
CA ARG A 264 30.71 -2.85 -3.21
C ARG A 264 29.83 -3.73 -4.10
N LYS A 265 28.75 -4.36 -3.64
CA LYS A 265 28.03 -5.32 -4.51
C LYS A 265 26.52 -5.14 -4.70
N GLN A 266 25.85 -4.24 -3.99
CA GLN A 266 24.43 -3.97 -4.22
C GLN A 266 24.16 -2.50 -3.97
N THR A 267 24.46 -1.65 -4.95
CA THR A 267 23.80 -0.35 -5.04
C THR A 267 22.40 -0.60 -5.56
N ILE A 268 21.35 -0.29 -4.80
CA ILE A 268 20.02 -0.14 -5.37
C ILE A 268 20.11 1.19 -6.12
N ASN A 269 20.46 1.09 -7.39
CA ASN A 269 20.63 2.24 -8.27
C ASN A 269 19.22 2.82 -8.51
N THR A 270 18.78 3.71 -7.62
CA THR A 270 17.47 4.33 -7.73
C THR A 270 17.45 5.20 -8.97
N GLU A 271 16.38 5.11 -9.76
CA GLU A 271 16.22 5.89 -11.01
C GLU A 271 16.43 7.40 -10.76
N TYR A 272 16.14 7.88 -9.55
CA TYR A 272 16.38 9.24 -9.08
C TYR A 272 17.85 9.64 -9.02
N LEU A 273 18.74 8.81 -8.44
CA LEU A 273 20.17 9.11 -8.41
C LEU A 273 20.74 9.27 -9.82
N LEU A 274 20.38 8.34 -10.71
CA LEU A 274 20.78 8.38 -12.12
C LEU A 274 20.20 9.60 -12.85
N ALA A 275 18.95 9.97 -12.54
CA ALA A 275 18.32 11.16 -13.12
C ALA A 275 19.04 12.43 -12.66
N ILE A 276 19.37 12.56 -11.38
CA ILE A 276 20.07 13.72 -10.81
C ILE A 276 21.50 13.80 -11.34
N GLU A 277 22.24 12.69 -11.43
CA GLU A 277 23.59 12.67 -12.01
C GLU A 277 23.60 13.09 -13.47
N LYS A 278 22.74 12.47 -14.28
CA LYS A 278 22.60 12.82 -15.69
C LYS A 278 22.26 14.30 -15.84
N PHE A 279 21.41 14.82 -14.96
CA PHE A 279 21.01 16.20 -14.98
C PHE A 279 22.11 17.16 -14.53
N SER A 280 22.86 16.82 -13.48
CA SER A 280 23.99 17.65 -13.01
C SER A 280 25.05 17.84 -14.10
N GLY A 281 25.31 16.80 -14.90
CA GLY A 281 26.20 16.89 -16.07
C GLY A 281 25.67 17.87 -17.14
N ASN A 282 24.35 17.91 -17.35
CA ASN A 282 23.76 18.85 -18.31
C ASN A 282 23.81 20.31 -17.80
N LEU A 283 23.68 20.55 -16.48
CA LEU A 283 23.80 21.89 -15.91
C LEU A 283 25.18 22.51 -16.11
N SER A 284 26.24 21.70 -16.09
CA SER A 284 27.62 22.17 -16.30
C SER A 284 27.91 22.51 -17.77
N ASP A 285 27.23 21.87 -18.72
CA ASP A 285 27.55 21.94 -20.15
C ASP A 285 26.80 23.03 -20.94
N GLY A 286 26.03 23.88 -20.25
CA GLY A 286 25.31 25.01 -20.83
C GLY A 286 23.82 24.97 -20.52
N PHE A 287 23.44 25.56 -19.38
CA PHE A 287 22.05 25.63 -18.93
C PHE A 287 21.24 26.66 -19.72
N ASP A 288 20.16 26.22 -20.39
CA ASP A 288 19.14 27.11 -20.98
C ASP A 288 18.06 27.41 -19.92
N SER A 289 17.56 28.64 -19.89
CA SER A 289 16.48 29.04 -18.98
C SER A 289 15.21 28.18 -19.18
N LYS A 290 15.02 27.62 -20.38
CA LYS A 290 13.94 26.67 -20.69
C LYS A 290 14.01 25.36 -19.89
N ASP A 291 15.19 24.97 -19.41
CA ASP A 291 15.40 23.75 -18.64
C ASP A 291 15.09 23.93 -17.14
N THR A 292 14.87 25.17 -16.69
CA THR A 292 14.56 25.50 -15.29
C THR A 292 13.28 24.81 -14.81
N LEU A 293 12.21 24.87 -15.59
CA LEU A 293 10.91 24.35 -15.15
C LEU A 293 10.89 22.81 -15.04
N PRO A 294 11.37 22.03 -16.05
CA PRO A 294 11.55 20.59 -15.91
C PRO A 294 12.42 20.19 -14.72
N LEU A 295 13.45 20.98 -14.43
CA LEU A 295 14.33 20.74 -13.29
C LEU A 295 13.65 20.97 -11.95
N LEU A 296 12.91 22.07 -11.80
CA LEU A 296 12.14 22.32 -10.58
C LEU A 296 11.09 21.23 -10.35
N HIS A 297 10.53 20.67 -11.41
CA HIS A 297 9.68 19.48 -11.32
C HIS A 297 10.43 18.25 -10.82
N LEU A 298 11.60 17.94 -11.39
CA LEU A 298 12.42 16.81 -10.96
C LEU A 298 12.84 16.94 -9.49
N LEU A 299 13.29 18.12 -9.08
CA LEU A 299 13.69 18.39 -7.70
C LEU A 299 12.50 18.26 -6.75
N LEU A 300 11.35 18.83 -7.12
CA LEU A 300 10.13 18.69 -6.32
C LEU A 300 9.69 17.22 -6.18
N ASP A 301 9.68 16.46 -7.27
CA ASP A 301 9.33 15.03 -7.25
C ASP A 301 10.33 14.24 -6.39
N THR A 302 11.60 14.65 -6.38
CA THR A 302 12.65 14.06 -5.54
C THR A 302 12.41 14.36 -4.06
N GLU A 303 12.12 15.62 -3.71
CA GLU A 303 11.81 16.02 -2.33
C GLU A 303 10.57 15.32 -1.79
N GLU A 304 9.51 15.25 -2.61
CA GLU A 304 8.29 14.54 -2.26
C GLU A 304 8.59 13.05 -2.06
N TYR A 305 9.33 12.41 -2.96
CA TYR A 305 9.75 11.01 -2.79
C TYR A 305 10.58 10.80 -1.51
N PHE A 306 11.49 11.72 -1.18
CA PHE A 306 12.35 11.61 -0.01
C PHE A 306 11.58 11.69 1.30
N ASN A 307 10.74 12.71 1.44
CA ASN A 307 9.88 12.91 2.58
C ASN A 307 8.92 11.72 2.77
N GLU A 308 8.35 11.23 1.66
CA GLU A 308 7.28 10.24 1.71
C GLU A 308 7.75 8.79 1.86
N GLU A 309 8.82 8.41 1.17
CA GLU A 309 9.19 7.01 1.00
C GLU A 309 10.52 6.69 1.69
N VAL A 310 11.52 7.55 1.53
CA VAL A 310 12.88 7.28 2.04
C VAL A 310 12.97 7.52 3.53
N TYR A 311 12.57 8.68 4.05
CA TYR A 311 12.64 8.95 5.50
C TYR A 311 11.71 8.06 6.32
N ILE A 312 10.53 7.73 5.79
CA ILE A 312 9.61 6.82 6.44
C ILE A 312 10.19 5.41 6.47
N ARG A 313 10.79 4.93 5.36
CA ARG A 313 11.47 3.64 5.34
C ARG A 313 12.68 3.63 6.25
N LEU A 314 13.48 4.70 6.26
CA LEU A 314 14.66 4.84 7.10
C LEU A 314 14.29 4.83 8.59
N LEU A 315 13.28 5.62 8.99
CA LEU A 315 12.71 5.59 10.34
C LEU A 315 12.19 4.19 10.67
N SER A 316 11.36 3.60 9.82
CA SER A 316 10.79 2.28 10.09
C SER A 316 11.86 1.17 10.18
N SER A 317 12.95 1.28 9.40
CA SER A 317 14.01 0.27 9.33
C SER A 317 15.05 0.43 10.45
N ILE A 318 15.41 1.67 10.79
CA ILE A 318 16.31 1.97 11.91
C ILE A 318 15.63 1.63 13.24
N PHE A 319 14.35 1.97 13.40
CA PHE A 319 13.59 1.73 14.64
C PHE A 319 12.97 0.34 14.75
N GLN A 320 13.20 -0.56 13.78
CA GLN A 320 12.96 -1.99 13.96
C GLN A 320 13.98 -2.57 14.95
N GLU A 321 13.61 -2.55 16.24
CA GLU A 321 14.10 -3.18 17.49
C GLU A 321 15.55 -3.68 17.68
N THR A 322 16.37 -3.92 16.66
CA THR A 322 17.72 -4.50 16.75
C THR A 322 18.86 -3.51 16.51
N LEU A 323 18.67 -2.44 15.73
CA LEU A 323 19.69 -1.40 15.54
C LEU A 323 19.70 -0.38 16.69
N VAL A 324 18.52 0.03 17.11
CA VAL A 324 18.32 1.07 18.11
C VAL A 324 18.54 0.59 19.56
N LYS A 325 18.35 -0.70 19.86
CA LYS A 325 18.78 -1.29 21.15
C LYS A 325 20.31 -1.37 21.27
N ALA A 326 21.04 -1.32 20.16
CA ALA A 326 22.51 -1.40 20.15
C ALA A 326 23.20 -0.03 20.33
N SER A 327 22.50 1.07 20.03
CA SER A 327 23.00 2.43 20.28
C SER A 327 22.18 3.06 21.40
N ASP A 328 22.78 3.44 22.53
CA ASP A 328 22.14 4.23 23.61
C ASP A 328 21.60 5.62 23.15
N ARG A 329 21.61 5.88 21.84
CA ARG A 329 21.29 7.13 21.16
C ARG A 329 19.96 7.13 20.39
N CYS A 330 19.09 6.15 20.65
CA CYS A 330 17.74 6.03 20.06
C CYS A 330 17.01 7.38 19.89
N LYS A 331 16.86 8.12 21.00
CA LYS A 331 16.14 9.40 21.02
C LYS A 331 16.87 10.50 20.23
N GLU A 332 18.20 10.47 20.23
CA GLU A 332 19.03 11.42 19.48
C GLU A 332 18.85 11.18 17.97
N ILE A 333 18.91 9.91 17.54
CA ILE A 333 18.66 9.52 16.14
C ILE A 333 17.25 9.92 15.72
N GLN A 334 16.24 9.67 16.56
CA GLN A 334 14.85 9.99 16.25
C GLN A 334 14.67 11.50 16.04
N SER A 335 15.17 12.30 16.99
CA SER A 335 15.07 13.76 16.91
C SER A 335 15.81 14.33 15.70
N MET A 336 16.97 13.74 15.33
CA MET A 336 17.72 14.13 14.14
C MET A 336 16.95 13.85 12.85
N LEU A 337 16.31 12.67 12.73
CA LEU A 337 15.53 12.31 11.56
C LEU A 337 14.21 13.09 11.46
N GLU A 338 13.55 13.37 12.59
CA GLU A 338 12.37 14.24 12.64
C GLU A 338 12.70 15.67 12.22
N ARG A 339 13.89 16.17 12.61
CA ARG A 339 14.37 17.48 12.16
C ARG A 339 14.54 17.51 10.64
N ILE A 340 15.28 16.56 10.08
CA ILE A 340 15.49 16.47 8.62
C ILE A 340 14.14 16.46 7.91
N LYS A 341 13.23 15.58 8.32
CA LYS A 341 11.88 15.51 7.75
C LYS A 341 11.15 16.86 7.77
N SER A 342 11.22 17.58 8.89
CA SER A 342 10.59 18.90 9.00
C SER A 342 11.21 19.93 8.05
N ASP A 343 12.50 19.80 7.74
CA ASP A 343 13.19 20.69 6.81
C ASP A 343 12.82 20.34 5.35
N GLU A 344 12.70 19.05 4.99
CA GLU A 344 12.22 18.62 3.65
C GLU A 344 10.77 19.06 3.35
N GLU A 345 9.90 19.03 4.37
CA GLU A 345 8.54 19.56 4.25
C GLU A 345 8.54 21.05 3.88
N LYS A 346 9.51 21.82 4.41
CA LYS A 346 9.66 23.24 4.06
C LYS A 346 10.24 23.39 2.65
N HIS A 347 11.26 22.61 2.29
CA HIS A 347 11.85 22.64 0.94
C HIS A 347 10.80 22.35 -0.12
N THR A 348 9.96 21.34 0.09
CA THR A 348 8.83 21.01 -0.79
C THR A 348 7.92 22.22 -1.01
N VAL A 349 7.55 22.94 0.05
CA VAL A 349 6.70 24.15 -0.04
C VAL A 349 7.42 25.27 -0.79
N MET A 350 8.71 25.47 -0.52
CA MET A 350 9.53 26.48 -1.18
C MET A 350 9.68 26.21 -2.68
N LEU A 351 9.97 24.97 -3.07
CA LEU A 351 10.12 24.57 -4.47
C LEU A 351 8.81 24.62 -5.25
N ARG A 352 7.67 24.27 -4.62
CA ARG A 352 6.36 24.47 -5.23
C ARG A 352 6.11 25.95 -5.54
N SER A 353 6.39 26.83 -4.58
CA SER A 353 6.27 28.28 -4.77
C SER A 353 7.17 28.78 -5.90
N LEU A 354 8.43 28.33 -5.93
CA LEU A 354 9.40 28.67 -6.95
C LEU A 354 8.93 28.23 -8.34
N ARG A 355 8.55 26.96 -8.49
CA ARG A 355 7.98 26.39 -9.72
C ARG A 355 6.77 27.17 -10.21
N ASP A 356 5.82 27.47 -9.32
CA ASP A 356 4.59 28.17 -9.69
C ASP A 356 4.87 29.61 -10.17
N ASN A 357 5.89 30.27 -9.62
CA ASN A 357 6.33 31.58 -10.09
C ASN A 357 7.04 31.50 -11.44
N THR A 358 7.94 30.52 -11.63
CA THR A 358 8.60 30.28 -12.92
C THR A 358 7.58 29.98 -14.02
N LEU A 359 6.56 29.17 -13.71
CA LEU A 359 5.49 28.84 -14.65
C LEU A 359 4.70 30.08 -15.08
N LYS A 360 4.35 30.97 -14.14
CA LYS A 360 3.66 32.24 -14.46
C LYS A 360 4.49 33.11 -15.40
N LEU A 361 5.79 33.23 -15.14
CA LEU A 361 6.70 34.01 -15.98
C LEU A 361 6.87 33.42 -17.39
N ALA A 362 6.76 32.10 -17.55
CA ALA A 362 6.85 31.44 -18.86
C ALA A 362 5.55 31.59 -19.70
N THR A 363 4.42 31.87 -19.07
CA THR A 363 3.11 32.03 -19.74
C THR A 363 2.78 33.46 -20.16
N HIS A 364 3.61 34.43 -19.78
CA HIS A 364 3.50 35.84 -20.14
C HIS A 364 4.66 36.24 -21.05
#